data_AF-A0A2G6FH95-F1
#
_entry.id   AF-A0A2G6FH95-F1
#
_cell.length_a   1.000
_cell.length_b   1.000
_cell.length_c   1.000
_cell.angle_alpha   90.00
_cell.angle_beta   90.00
_cell.angle_gamma   90.00
#
_symmetry.space_group_name_H-M   'P 1'
#
loop_
_entity.id
_entity.type
_entity.pdbx_description
1 polymer ?
#
loop_
_entity_poly.entity_id
_entity_poly.type
_entity_poly.pdbx_seq_one_letter_code
_entity_poly.pdbx_strand_id
1 'polypeptide(L)'
;MIKFLEEAQKFEIQPYKAAKDPEKLKAASLPFSGSPVKHHHDPERIILIADPYADHTHYIEFRTQDILFVEEMPSIINMSGRHVHMARIWVRKGAVGIRCTPFVAADIVSRS
;
A
#
# COMPACT_ATOMS: atom_id res chain seq x y z
N MET A 1 -0.68 -14.37 -46.08
CA MET A 1 -1.30 -15.28 -45.10
C MET A 1 -0.90 -14.77 -43.72
N ILE A 2 -1.80 -14.04 -43.05
CA ILE A 2 -1.49 -13.31 -41.80
C ILE A 2 -1.63 -14.29 -40.65
N LYS A 3 -0.55 -14.52 -39.89
CA LYS A 3 -0.47 -15.49 -38.81
C LYS A 3 -0.67 -14.77 -37.48
N PHE A 4 -1.83 -15.04 -36.88
CA PHE A 4 -2.27 -14.93 -35.49
C PHE A 4 -1.60 -13.91 -34.55
N LEU A 5 -2.42 -13.00 -34.03
CA LEU A 5 -2.19 -12.32 -32.75
C LEU A 5 -2.16 -13.40 -31.67
N GLU A 6 -1.00 -13.63 -31.06
CA GLU A 6 -0.87 -14.51 -29.90
C GLU A 6 -1.88 -14.08 -28.84
N GLU A 7 -2.62 -15.08 -28.33
CA GLU A 7 -3.61 -14.93 -27.29
C GLU A 7 -3.07 -14.05 -26.18
N ALA A 8 -3.71 -12.91 -25.93
CA ALA A 8 -3.49 -12.15 -24.73
C ALA A 8 -3.67 -13.12 -23.56
N GLN A 9 -2.56 -13.48 -22.90
CA GLN A 9 -2.59 -14.26 -21.67
C GLN A 9 -3.55 -13.53 -20.74
N LYS A 10 -4.72 -14.14 -20.52
CA LYS A 10 -5.62 -13.72 -19.46
C LYS A 10 -4.78 -13.81 -18.20
N PHE A 11 -4.43 -12.66 -17.65
CA PHE A 11 -3.92 -12.57 -16.29
C PHE A 11 -5.06 -13.10 -15.40
N GLU A 12 -5.01 -14.40 -15.13
CA GLU A 12 -5.86 -15.04 -14.15
C GLU A 12 -5.67 -14.26 -12.86
N ILE A 13 -6.76 -13.68 -12.38
CA ILE A 13 -6.82 -13.00 -11.09
C ILE A 13 -6.22 -13.98 -10.08
N GLN A 14 -5.03 -13.69 -9.55
CA GLN A 14 -4.41 -14.57 -8.56
C GLN A 14 -5.41 -14.79 -7.43
N PRO A 15 -5.66 -16.04 -7.00
CA PRO A 15 -6.69 -16.33 -6.03
C PRO A 15 -6.37 -15.59 -4.73
N TYR A 16 -7.32 -14.77 -4.29
CA TYR A 16 -7.34 -14.11 -2.99
C TYR A 16 -6.95 -15.12 -1.90
N LYS A 17 -5.78 -14.92 -1.28
CA LYS A 17 -5.38 -15.73 -0.12
C LYS A 17 -6.10 -15.17 1.10
N ALA A 18 -7.26 -15.74 1.41
CA ALA A 18 -7.98 -15.43 2.63
C ALA A 18 -7.12 -15.77 3.85
N ALA A 19 -7.13 -14.91 4.86
CA ALA A 19 -6.57 -15.27 6.16
C ALA A 19 -7.25 -16.55 6.68
N LYS A 20 -6.48 -17.43 7.35
CA LYS A 20 -7.01 -18.70 7.88
C LYS A 20 -8.23 -18.52 8.79
N ASP A 21 -8.28 -17.39 9.50
CA ASP A 21 -9.41 -16.97 10.34
C ASP A 21 -9.62 -15.45 10.20
N PRO A 22 -10.48 -15.01 9.27
CA PRO A 22 -10.71 -13.60 8.99
C PRO A 22 -11.34 -12.83 10.15
N GLU A 23 -12.22 -13.47 10.93
CA GLU A 23 -12.91 -12.81 12.04
C GLU A 23 -11.97 -12.54 13.20
N LYS A 24 -11.11 -13.50 13.54
CA LYS A 24 -10.04 -13.29 14.52
C LYS A 24 -9.04 -12.24 14.08
N LEU A 25 -8.69 -12.21 12.79
CA LEU A 25 -7.79 -11.18 12.24
C LEU A 25 -8.41 -9.78 12.40
N LYS A 26 -9.66 -9.58 11.99
CA LYS A 26 -10.38 -8.30 12.15
C LYS A 26 -10.50 -7.88 13.62
N ALA A 27 -10.73 -8.83 14.52
CA ALA A 27 -10.81 -8.55 15.95
C ALA A 27 -9.47 -8.04 16.51
N ALA A 28 -8.34 -8.59 16.04
CA ALA A 28 -7.01 -8.31 16.57
C ALA A 28 -6.21 -7.22 15.83
N SER A 29 -6.67 -6.77 14.66
CA SER A 29 -5.88 -5.88 13.78
C SER A 29 -6.68 -4.76 13.13
N LEU A 30 -5.97 -3.83 12.50
CA LEU A 30 -6.50 -2.75 11.68
C LEU A 30 -5.86 -2.81 10.28
N PRO A 31 -6.65 -2.71 9.21
CA PRO A 31 -6.13 -2.73 7.85
C PRO A 31 -5.58 -1.36 7.40
N PHE A 32 -4.45 -1.36 6.72
CA PHE A 32 -3.86 -0.20 6.05
C PHE A 32 -3.48 -0.59 4.63
N SER A 33 -3.87 0.23 3.64
CA SER A 33 -3.63 -0.05 2.23
C SER A 33 -2.67 0.99 1.64
N GLY A 34 -1.81 0.56 0.73
CA GLY A 34 -0.84 1.43 0.08
C GLY A 34 0.13 0.63 -0.78
N SER A 35 1.02 1.33 -1.47
CA SER A 35 2.15 0.70 -2.15
C SER A 35 3.27 0.40 -1.14
N PRO A 36 3.68 -0.87 -0.96
CA PRO A 36 4.71 -1.22 -0.01
C PRO A 36 6.10 -0.90 -0.54
N VAL A 37 6.88 -0.19 0.27
CA VAL A 37 8.29 0.14 0.00
C VAL A 37 9.12 -0.28 1.21
N LYS A 38 10.31 -0.84 0.96
CA LYS A 38 11.27 -1.12 2.03
C LYS A 38 11.85 0.18 2.56
N HIS A 39 11.94 0.32 3.88
CA HIS A 39 12.61 1.47 4.46
C HIS A 39 14.13 1.38 4.21
N HIS A 40 14.71 2.40 3.57
CA HIS A 40 16.09 2.39 3.07
C HIS A 40 17.16 2.14 4.15
N HIS A 41 16.88 2.55 5.39
CA HIS A 41 17.84 2.50 6.51
C HIS A 41 17.43 1.56 7.65
N ASP A 42 16.21 1.01 7.61
CA ASP A 42 15.66 0.23 8.71
C ASP A 42 14.91 -0.99 8.15
N PRO A 43 15.56 -2.16 8.06
CA PRO A 43 14.94 -3.34 7.48
C PRO A 43 13.77 -3.87 8.32
N GLU A 44 13.62 -3.43 9.58
CA GLU A 44 12.51 -3.81 10.44
C GLU A 44 11.27 -2.96 10.20
N ARG A 45 11.30 -1.97 9.29
CA ARG A 45 10.18 -1.10 8.97
C ARG A 45 9.69 -1.29 7.54
N ILE A 46 8.37 -1.20 7.40
CA ILE A 46 7.71 -1.07 6.11
C ILE A 46 7.15 0.34 5.97
N ILE A 47 7.22 0.88 4.76
CA ILE A 47 6.55 2.10 4.37
C ILE A 47 5.39 1.73 3.45
N LEU A 48 4.21 2.28 3.71
CA LEU A 48 3.08 2.25 2.78
C LEU A 48 2.82 3.65 2.25
N ILE A 49 2.90 3.82 0.92
CA ILE A 49 2.47 5.04 0.24
C ILE A 49 0.97 4.90 -0.03
N ALA A 50 0.13 5.69 0.64
CA ALA A 50 -1.32 5.49 0.64
C ALA A 50 -1.95 5.63 -0.76
N ASP A 51 -1.58 6.69 -1.48
CA ASP A 51 -1.94 6.90 -2.88
C ASP A 51 -0.71 7.39 -3.66
N PRO A 52 -0.04 6.52 -4.43
CA PRO A 52 1.15 6.88 -5.20
C PRO A 52 0.94 7.97 -6.26
N TYR A 53 -0.31 8.30 -6.61
CA TYR A 53 -0.63 9.24 -7.69
C TYR A 53 -1.33 10.51 -7.22
N ALA A 54 -1.67 10.63 -5.94
CA ALA A 54 -2.23 11.86 -5.39
C ALA A 54 -1.15 12.92 -5.19
N ASP A 55 -1.44 14.17 -5.58
CA ASP A 55 -0.55 15.33 -5.40
C ASP A 55 -0.17 15.57 -3.93
N HIS A 56 -1.05 15.17 -3.00
CA HIS A 56 -0.88 15.29 -1.55
C HIS A 56 -0.89 13.92 -0.88
N THR A 57 -0.04 13.01 -1.37
CA THR A 57 0.11 11.70 -0.76
C THR A 57 0.77 11.79 0.61
N HIS A 58 0.48 10.82 1.46
CA HIS A 58 1.16 10.60 2.72
C HIS A 58 1.69 9.18 2.74
N TYR A 59 2.72 8.96 3.55
CA TYR A 59 3.17 7.62 3.85
C TYR A 59 2.90 7.27 5.31
N ILE A 60 2.75 5.98 5.54
CA ILE A 60 2.59 5.41 6.88
C ILE A 60 3.68 4.37 7.08
N GLU A 61 4.33 4.41 8.24
CA GLU A 61 5.33 3.42 8.62
C GLU A 61 4.85 2.55 9.77
N PHE A 62 5.21 1.26 9.72
CA PHE A 62 5.02 0.31 10.81
C PHE A 62 6.26 -0.57 10.95
N ARG A 63 6.47 -1.11 12.16
CA ARG A 63 7.41 -2.23 12.34
C ARG A 63 6.82 -3.48 11.72
N THR A 64 7.66 -4.23 11.01
CA THR A 64 7.32 -5.50 10.36
C THR A 64 6.78 -6.54 11.35
N GLN A 65 7.31 -6.58 12.58
CA GLN A 65 6.84 -7.48 13.65
C GLN A 65 5.38 -7.23 14.08
N ASP A 66 4.84 -6.04 13.83
CA ASP A 66 3.47 -5.68 14.21
C ASP A 66 2.45 -6.02 13.10
N ILE A 67 2.92 -6.52 11.95
CA ILE A 67 2.09 -6.93 10.82
C ILE A 67 1.68 -8.39 11.00
N LEU A 68 0.38 -8.63 11.17
CA LEU A 68 -0.16 -9.97 11.37
C LEU A 68 -0.45 -10.69 10.05
N PHE A 69 -0.78 -9.93 9.01
CA PHE A 69 -1.13 -10.46 7.70
C PHE A 69 -0.90 -9.43 6.59
N VAL A 70 -0.58 -9.89 5.39
CA VAL A 70 -0.46 -9.06 4.19
C VAL A 70 -1.32 -9.67 3.10
N GLU A 71 -2.18 -8.84 2.52
CA GLU A 71 -3.06 -9.15 1.40
C GLU A 71 -2.55 -8.40 0.18
N GLU A 72 -2.26 -9.13 -0.90
CA GLU A 72 -1.94 -8.52 -2.20
C GLU A 72 -3.21 -7.93 -2.80
N MET A 73 -3.13 -6.70 -3.30
CA MET A 73 -4.24 -6.00 -3.93
C MET A 73 -4.01 -5.87 -5.43
N PRO A 74 -5.08 -5.69 -6.24
CA PRO A 74 -4.94 -5.38 -7.65
C PRO A 74 -4.00 -4.18 -7.85
N SER A 75 -3.04 -4.34 -8.76
CA SER A 75 -2.10 -3.27 -9.09
C SER A 75 -2.84 -2.12 -9.76
N ILE A 76 -2.48 -0.88 -9.43
CA ILE A 76 -3.07 0.31 -10.05
C ILE A 76 -2.20 0.71 -11.24
N ILE A 77 -2.84 0.91 -12.39
CA ILE A 77 -2.19 1.39 -13.62
C ILE A 77 -2.55 2.87 -13.79
N ASN A 78 -1.54 3.71 -13.96
CA ASN A 78 -1.79 5.12 -14.29
C ASN A 78 -1.89 5.34 -15.81
N MET A 79 -2.28 6.55 -16.21
CA MET A 79 -2.41 6.94 -17.63
C MET A 79 -1.11 6.85 -18.44
N SER A 80 0.05 6.69 -17.77
CA SER A 80 1.36 6.48 -18.39
C SER A 80 1.76 5.01 -18.50
N GLY A 81 0.88 4.07 -18.14
CA GLY A 81 1.14 2.62 -18.19
C GLY A 81 2.06 2.12 -17.08
N ARG A 82 2.33 2.91 -16.05
CA ARG A 82 3.12 2.45 -14.89
C ARG A 82 2.23 1.62 -13.97
N HIS A 83 2.69 0.41 -13.67
CA HIS A 83 2.08 -0.48 -12.71
C HIS A 83 2.64 -0.19 -11.32
N VAL A 84 1.76 0.07 -10.36
CA VAL A 84 2.14 0.13 -8.95
C VAL A 84 1.45 -0.99 -8.19
N HIS A 85 2.28 -1.83 -7.57
CA HIS A 85 1.83 -2.89 -6.69
C HIS A 85 1.23 -2.27 -5.43
N MET A 86 0.03 -2.73 -5.08
CA MET A 86 -0.68 -2.33 -3.88
C MET A 86 -0.80 -3.53 -2.93
N ALA A 87 -0.76 -3.26 -1.64
CA ALA A 87 -0.99 -4.25 -0.62
C ALA A 87 -1.88 -3.66 0.48
N ARG A 88 -2.60 -4.55 1.17
CA ARG A 88 -3.23 -4.26 2.45
C ARG A 88 -2.51 -5.03 3.54
N ILE A 89 -1.92 -4.31 4.47
CA ILE A 89 -1.34 -4.90 5.68
C ILE A 89 -2.35 -4.84 6.81
N TRP A 90 -2.40 -5.89 7.62
CA TRP A 90 -3.22 -5.98 8.81
C TRP A 90 -2.33 -5.86 10.03
N VAL A 91 -2.37 -4.69 10.68
CA VAL A 91 -1.47 -4.36 11.79
C VAL A 91 -2.15 -4.64 13.12
N ARG A 92 -1.44 -5.30 14.04
CA ARG A 92 -1.93 -5.58 15.40
C ARG A 92 -2.44 -4.31 16.08
N LYS A 93 -3.61 -4.38 16.73
CA LYS A 93 -4.16 -3.27 17.52
C LYS A 93 -3.20 -2.86 18.64
N GLY A 94 -3.03 -1.54 18.82
CA GLY A 94 -2.08 -0.97 19.79
C GLY A 94 -0.63 -0.87 19.30
N ALA A 95 -0.33 -1.30 18.07
CA ALA A 95 0.96 -1.03 17.46
C ALA A 95 1.13 0.48 17.18
N VAL A 96 2.39 0.94 17.23
CA VAL A 96 2.72 2.33 16.92
C VAL A 96 2.99 2.45 15.42
N GLY A 97 2.24 3.33 14.77
CA GLY A 97 2.49 3.75 13.40
C GLY A 97 2.96 5.19 13.34
N ILE A 98 3.76 5.52 12.33
CA ILE A 98 4.14 6.90 12.00
C ILE A 98 3.38 7.29 10.75
N ARG A 99 2.72 8.46 10.76
CA ARG A 99 2.10 9.04 9.57
C ARG A 99 2.83 10.33 9.21
N CYS A 100 3.28 10.43 7.97
CA CYS A 100 4.02 11.58 7.48
C CYS A 100 3.30 12.17 6.27
N THR A 101 2.87 13.41 6.41
CA THR A 101 2.26 14.19 5.34
C THR A 101 3.21 15.33 4.98
N PRO A 102 3.71 15.40 3.74
CA PRO A 102 4.53 16.53 3.29
C PRO A 102 3.69 17.81 3.30
N PHE A 103 4.31 18.93 3.62
CA PHE A 103 3.68 20.25 3.60
C PHE A 103 4.66 21.29 3.06
N VAL A 104 4.12 22.40 2.55
CA VAL A 104 4.92 23.55 2.15
C VAL A 104 5.20 24.40 3.39
N ALA A 105 6.48 24.58 3.72
CA ALA A 105 6.88 25.53 4.75
C ALA A 105 6.72 26.96 4.21
N ALA A 106 5.78 27.71 4.75
CA ALA A 106 5.52 29.09 4.35
C ALA A 106 5.20 29.95 5.58
N ASP A 107 5.56 31.23 5.51
CA ASP A 107 5.14 32.22 6.50
C ASP A 107 3.63 32.42 6.41
N ILE A 108 2.95 32.40 7.55
CA ILE A 108 1.55 32.78 7.64
C ILE A 108 1.50 34.31 7.53
N VAL A 109 1.41 34.82 6.30
CA VAL A 109 1.17 36.25 6.11
C VAL A 109 -0.25 36.54 6.60
N SER A 110 -0.39 36.99 7.84
CA SER A 110 -1.65 37.53 8.33
C SER A 110 -2.00 38.74 7.45
N ARG A 111 -2.99 38.59 6.58
CA ARG A 111 -3.55 39.76 5.88
C ARG A 111 -4.29 40.59 6.93
N SER A 112 -3.66 41.70 7.31
CA SER A 112 -4.29 42.85 7.94
C SER A 112 -5.30 43.50 7.01
#